data_AF-A0A7W3DJN4-F1
#
_entry.id   AF-A0A7W3DJN4-F1
#
_cell.length_a   1.000
_cell.length_b   1.000
_cell.length_c   1.000
_cell.angle_alpha   90.00
_cell.angle_beta   90.00
_cell.angle_gamma   90.00
#
_symmetry.space_group_name_H-M   'P 1'
#
loop_
_entity.id
_entity.type
_entity.pdbx_description
1 polymer ?
#
loop_
_entity_poly.entity_id
_entity_poly.type
_entity_poly.pdbx_seq_one_letter_code
_entity_poly.pdbx_strand_id
1 'polypeptide(L)'
;MKYNIGYLFDLLVVITNKDLKVRYKSSVFGYLWSIANPLLFAMIYYFIFKLVMRVQIPNYTLFLITGLFPWQWFASSATNSLFSFIANAQIIKKTVFPRSVIPLSNVMMEGLHFLCTIPVIIAFLFVYGMRPSLSWLWGVPIIALGQVIFTFGISIIFSTLNLFFRDLERFVSLGIMLMFYCTPILYASDMIPEKFSWIITYNPLASMILSWRQLFMDGVLNYEYISILYITGLVLTIVGLSIFNKLKYRFAEIL
;
A
#
# COMPACT_ATOMS: atom_id res chain seq x y z
N MET A 1 5.28 -2.90 30.72
CA MET A 1 4.64 -1.59 30.52
C MET A 1 3.48 -1.76 29.55
N LYS A 2 2.23 -1.56 29.99
CA LYS A 2 1.09 -1.43 29.08
C LYS A 2 1.19 -0.02 28.48
N TYR A 3 1.53 0.08 27.20
CA TYR A 3 1.55 1.38 26.51
C TYR A 3 0.11 1.87 26.37
N ASN A 4 -0.14 3.14 26.70
CA ASN A 4 -1.44 3.77 26.46
C ASN A 4 -1.63 3.98 24.94
N ILE A 5 -2.87 3.86 24.44
CA ILE A 5 -3.19 4.05 23.02
C ILE A 5 -2.78 5.45 22.55
N GLY A 6 -3.00 6.48 23.37
CA GLY A 6 -2.57 7.85 23.08
C GLY A 6 -1.06 7.96 22.84
N TYR A 7 -0.25 7.31 23.68
CA TYR A 7 1.20 7.29 23.51
C TYR A 7 1.64 6.62 22.18
N LEU A 8 0.97 5.53 21.78
CA LEU A 8 1.25 4.87 20.50
C LEU A 8 0.91 5.78 19.32
N PHE A 9 -0.20 6.50 19.40
CA PHE A 9 -0.63 7.44 18.38
C PHE A 9 0.35 8.62 18.27
N ASP A 10 0.71 9.24 19.39
CA ASP A 10 1.68 10.34 19.42
C ASP A 10 3.03 9.90 18.83
N LEU A 11 3.51 8.72 19.22
CA LEU A 11 4.75 8.16 18.70
C LEU A 11 4.66 7.91 17.19
N LEU A 12 3.55 7.35 16.70
CA LEU A 12 3.31 7.12 15.28
C LEU A 12 3.33 8.44 14.51
N VAL A 13 2.67 9.48 15.00
CA VAL A 13 2.64 10.80 14.38
C VAL A 13 4.05 11.41 14.34
N VAL A 14 4.80 11.32 15.44
CA VAL A 14 6.17 11.85 15.53
C VAL A 14 7.10 11.15 14.55
N ILE A 15 7.09 9.81 14.50
CA ILE A 15 7.96 9.03 13.60
C ILE A 15 7.57 9.29 12.15
N THR A 16 6.27 9.26 11.82
CA THR A 16 5.79 9.52 10.45
C THR A 16 6.16 10.92 9.97
N ASN A 17 6.00 11.94 10.81
CA ASN A 17 6.40 13.31 10.47
C ASN A 17 7.92 13.44 10.29
N LYS A 18 8.71 12.75 11.11
CA LYS A 18 10.18 12.71 10.98
C LYS A 18 10.56 12.07 9.65
N ASP A 19 9.99 10.92 9.30
CA ASP A 19 10.28 10.20 8.05
C ASP A 19 9.89 11.02 6.81
N LEU A 20 8.73 11.67 6.83
CA LEU A 20 8.30 12.60 5.76
C LEU A 20 9.29 13.76 5.58
N LYS A 21 9.70 14.41 6.68
CA LYS A 21 10.65 15.52 6.63
C LYS A 21 11.99 15.05 6.06
N VAL A 22 12.50 13.90 6.50
CA VAL A 22 13.77 13.33 6.02
C VAL A 22 13.71 13.03 4.53
N ARG A 23 12.61 12.42 4.04
CA ARG A 23 12.43 12.08 2.62
C ARG A 23 12.48 13.29 1.69
N TYR A 24 11.94 14.43 2.11
CA TYR A 24 11.87 15.64 1.28
C TYR A 24 12.88 16.74 1.63
N LYS A 25 13.73 16.54 2.65
CA LYS A 25 14.63 17.57 3.22
C LYS A 25 15.57 18.22 2.20
N SER A 26 15.83 17.56 1.07
CA SER A 26 16.79 18.02 0.05
C SER A 26 16.26 17.91 -1.38
N SER A 27 14.93 17.87 -1.56
CA SER A 27 14.33 17.76 -2.89
C SER A 27 13.82 19.11 -3.39
N VAL A 28 14.23 19.50 -4.60
CA VAL A 28 13.80 20.75 -5.26
C VAL A 28 12.28 20.80 -5.41
N PHE A 29 11.65 19.68 -5.79
CA PHE A 29 10.20 19.58 -5.96
C PHE A 29 9.47 19.15 -4.67
N GLY A 30 10.21 18.73 -3.62
CA GLY A 30 9.66 18.39 -2.31
C GLY A 30 8.44 17.46 -2.39
N TYR A 31 7.34 17.89 -1.76
CA TYR A 31 6.09 17.15 -1.71
C TYR A 31 5.44 16.90 -3.07
N LEU A 32 5.75 17.65 -4.13
CA LEU A 32 5.17 17.41 -5.47
C LEU A 32 5.50 16.02 -6.01
N TRP A 33 6.61 15.41 -5.56
CA TRP A 33 6.98 14.05 -5.91
C TRP A 33 5.98 12.99 -5.44
N SER A 34 5.19 13.26 -4.39
CA SER A 34 4.16 12.31 -3.93
C SER A 34 3.06 12.11 -4.97
N ILE A 35 2.83 13.09 -5.85
CA ILE A 35 1.83 13.05 -6.93
C ILE A 35 2.50 12.79 -8.28
N ALA A 36 3.65 13.42 -8.53
CA ALA A 36 4.36 13.32 -9.81
C ALA A 36 4.79 11.87 -10.11
N ASN A 37 5.32 11.14 -9.13
CA ASN A 37 5.75 9.75 -9.32
C ASN A 37 4.59 8.85 -9.75
N PRO A 38 3.46 8.77 -9.01
CA PRO A 38 2.27 8.03 -9.44
C PRO A 38 1.78 8.40 -10.84
N LEU A 39 1.74 9.69 -11.15
CA LEU A 39 1.26 10.19 -12.44
C LEU A 39 2.19 9.81 -13.60
N LEU A 40 3.51 9.86 -13.40
CA LEU A 40 4.47 9.42 -14.42
C LEU A 40 4.31 7.94 -14.73
N PHE A 41 4.17 7.10 -13.70
CA PHE A 41 3.86 5.67 -13.91
C PHE A 41 2.53 5.47 -14.63
N ALA A 42 1.49 6.20 -14.25
CA ALA A 42 0.19 6.15 -14.93
C ALA A 42 0.31 6.56 -16.41
N MET A 43 1.10 7.60 -16.71
CA MET A 43 1.35 8.06 -18.07
C MET A 43 2.07 7.00 -18.93
N ILE A 44 3.10 6.35 -18.36
CA ILE A 44 3.83 5.26 -19.03
C ILE A 44 2.89 4.11 -19.35
N TYR A 45 2.13 3.63 -18.36
CA TYR A 45 1.19 2.52 -18.57
C TYR A 45 0.04 2.88 -19.50
N TYR A 46 -0.47 4.11 -19.42
CA TYR A 46 -1.47 4.61 -20.36
C TYR A 46 -0.95 4.58 -21.80
N PHE A 47 0.27 5.08 -22.03
CA PHE A 47 0.89 5.07 -23.35
C PHE A 47 1.00 3.64 -23.91
N ILE A 48 1.51 2.71 -23.10
CA ILE A 48 1.69 1.31 -23.52
C ILE A 48 0.33 0.63 -23.77
N PHE A 49 -0.58 0.64 -22.80
CA PHE A 49 -1.78 -0.18 -22.89
C PHE A 49 -2.89 0.44 -23.73
N LYS A 50 -3.05 1.77 -23.68
CA LYS A 50 -4.11 2.43 -24.45
C LYS A 50 -3.68 2.79 -25.87
N LEU A 51 -2.47 3.31 -26.07
CA LEU A 51 -2.02 3.78 -27.39
C LEU A 51 -1.33 2.68 -28.20
N VAL A 52 -0.42 1.93 -27.59
CA VAL A 52 0.33 0.86 -28.29
C VAL A 52 -0.51 -0.41 -28.39
N MET A 53 -1.01 -0.94 -27.27
CA MET A 53 -1.78 -2.19 -27.23
C MET A 53 -3.27 -2.02 -27.57
N ARG A 54 -3.76 -0.78 -27.63
CA ARG A 54 -5.15 -0.42 -28.02
C ARG A 54 -6.23 -1.15 -27.23
N VAL A 55 -6.02 -1.29 -25.92
CA VAL A 55 -7.00 -1.90 -25.02
C VAL A 55 -8.33 -1.14 -25.05
N GLN A 56 -9.42 -1.88 -25.27
CA GLN A 56 -10.78 -1.36 -25.45
C GLN A 56 -11.55 -1.28 -24.12
N ILE A 57 -10.92 -0.70 -23.10
CA ILE A 57 -11.58 -0.43 -21.82
C ILE A 57 -12.11 1.02 -21.84
N PRO A 58 -13.39 1.26 -21.47
CA PRO A 58 -13.94 2.60 -21.36
C PRO A 58 -13.26 3.36 -20.22
N ASN A 59 -13.04 4.67 -20.41
CA ASN A 59 -12.41 5.55 -19.42
C ASN A 59 -11.10 4.97 -18.86
N TYR A 60 -10.25 4.42 -19.74
CA TYR A 60 -9.07 3.64 -19.34
C TYR A 60 -8.12 4.40 -18.40
N THR A 61 -7.96 5.71 -18.54
CA THR A 61 -7.11 6.48 -17.62
C THR A 61 -7.63 6.39 -16.19
N LEU A 62 -8.95 6.56 -15.99
CA LEU A 62 -9.58 6.43 -14.69
C LEU A 62 -9.48 4.98 -14.18
N PHE A 63 -9.76 4.01 -15.05
CA PHE A 63 -9.54 2.60 -14.74
C PHE A 63 -8.11 2.35 -14.24
N LEU A 64 -7.10 2.82 -14.95
CA LEU A 64 -5.70 2.62 -14.59
C LEU A 64 -5.36 3.27 -13.24
N ILE A 65 -5.65 4.55 -13.04
CA ILE A 65 -5.23 5.27 -11.82
C ILE A 65 -5.93 4.74 -10.55
N THR A 66 -7.20 4.33 -10.66
CA THR A 66 -7.96 3.78 -9.52
C THR A 66 -7.39 2.45 -9.02
N GLY A 67 -6.72 1.68 -9.86
CA GLY A 67 -5.99 0.47 -9.44
C GLY A 67 -4.50 0.73 -9.12
N LEU A 68 -3.85 1.61 -9.88
CA LEU A 68 -2.42 1.85 -9.77
C LEU A 68 -2.04 2.59 -8.48
N PHE A 69 -2.83 3.59 -8.06
CA PHE A 69 -2.47 4.38 -6.87
C PHE A 69 -2.59 3.56 -5.57
N PRO A 70 -3.66 2.79 -5.31
CA PRO A 70 -3.69 1.90 -4.15
C PRO A 70 -2.62 0.81 -4.21
N TRP A 71 -2.30 0.31 -5.41
CA TRP A 71 -1.20 -0.62 -5.60
C TRP A 71 0.15 -0.02 -5.19
N GLN A 72 0.44 1.21 -5.62
CA GLN A 72 1.67 1.90 -5.27
C GLN A 72 1.79 2.12 -3.76
N TRP A 73 0.69 2.44 -3.09
CA TRP A 73 0.68 2.49 -1.63
C TRP A 73 1.13 1.16 -1.01
N PHE A 74 0.55 0.05 -1.45
CA PHE A 74 0.95 -1.28 -0.97
C PHE A 74 2.42 -1.60 -1.31
N ALA A 75 2.82 -1.47 -2.57
CA ALA A 75 4.13 -1.85 -3.07
C ALA A 75 5.26 -1.02 -2.42
N SER A 76 5.08 0.30 -2.32
CA SER A 76 6.03 1.19 -1.65
C SER A 76 6.10 0.91 -0.15
N SER A 77 4.98 0.63 0.50
CA SER A 77 4.99 0.28 1.93
C SER A 77 5.75 -1.02 2.18
N ALA A 78 5.44 -2.06 1.41
CA ALA A 78 6.06 -3.38 1.55
C ALA A 78 7.57 -3.33 1.27
N THR A 79 8.00 -2.65 0.21
CA THR A 79 9.43 -2.48 -0.12
C THR A 79 10.16 -1.62 0.91
N ASN A 80 9.63 -0.43 1.26
CA ASN A 80 10.28 0.46 2.23
C ASN A 80 10.32 -0.15 3.64
N SER A 81 9.37 -1.02 3.99
CA SER A 81 9.36 -1.69 5.28
C SER A 81 10.58 -2.59 5.51
N LEU A 82 11.14 -3.21 4.46
CA LEU A 82 12.32 -4.08 4.55
C LEU A 82 13.49 -3.40 5.27
N PHE A 83 13.69 -2.10 5.02
CA PHE A 83 14.79 -1.32 5.58
C PHE A 83 14.40 -0.52 6.83
N SER A 84 13.14 -0.58 7.26
CA SER A 84 12.59 0.31 8.28
C SER A 84 13.33 0.22 9.63
N PHE A 85 13.67 -0.98 10.08
CA PHE A 85 14.46 -1.16 11.30
C PHE A 85 15.92 -0.77 11.15
N ILE A 86 16.54 -1.06 9.99
CA ILE A 86 17.94 -0.72 9.71
C ILE A 86 18.11 0.80 9.67
N ALA A 87 17.22 1.50 8.98
CA ALA A 87 17.22 2.97 8.90
C ALA A 87 17.01 3.64 10.27
N ASN A 88 16.34 2.96 11.20
CA ASN A 88 16.08 3.46 12.55
C ASN A 88 16.94 2.78 13.64
N ALA A 89 18.05 2.12 13.26
CA ALA A 89 18.89 1.35 14.17
C ALA A 89 19.38 2.14 15.39
N GLN A 90 19.79 3.40 15.17
CA GLN A 90 20.29 4.27 16.25
C GLN A 90 19.22 4.55 17.30
N ILE A 91 17.97 4.77 16.89
CA ILE A 91 16.85 5.02 17.80
C ILE A 91 16.53 3.73 18.56
N ILE A 92 16.46 2.60 17.85
CA ILE A 92 16.17 1.28 18.43
C ILE A 92 17.20 0.88 19.50
N LYS A 93 18.48 1.21 19.30
CA LYS A 93 19.57 0.91 20.25
C LYS A 93 19.59 1.84 21.46
N LYS A 94 19.14 3.08 21.32
CA LYS A 94 19.29 4.13 22.36
C LYS A 94 18.04 4.38 23.19
N THR A 95 16.85 3.98 22.73
CA THR A 95 15.58 4.27 23.43
C THR A 95 14.68 3.04 23.52
N VAL A 96 13.88 2.97 24.58
CA VAL A 96 12.90 1.90 24.80
C VAL A 96 11.51 2.37 24.35
N PHE A 97 10.99 1.77 23.30
CA PHE A 97 9.66 2.08 22.75
C PHE A 97 9.12 0.87 21.97
N PRO A 98 7.80 0.81 21.68
CA PRO A 98 7.23 -0.27 20.88
C PRO A 98 7.69 -0.16 19.43
N ARG A 99 8.68 -0.99 19.07
CA ARG A 99 9.36 -0.94 17.75
C ARG A 99 8.42 -1.25 16.58
N SER A 100 7.30 -1.93 16.81
CA SER A 100 6.26 -2.20 15.78
C SER A 100 5.64 -0.93 15.19
N VAL A 101 5.80 0.22 15.84
CA VAL A 101 5.35 1.52 15.31
C VAL A 101 6.19 1.94 14.09
N ILE A 102 7.43 1.46 13.94
CA ILE A 102 8.30 1.84 12.82
C ILE A 102 7.79 1.28 11.47
N PRO A 103 7.47 -0.02 11.31
CA PRO A 103 6.84 -0.47 10.07
C PRO A 103 5.48 0.18 9.83
N LEU A 104 4.71 0.48 10.89
CA LEU A 104 3.42 1.14 10.77
C LEU A 104 3.56 2.60 10.27
N SER A 105 4.55 3.36 10.75
CA SER A 105 4.79 4.73 10.28
C SER A 105 5.11 4.76 8.78
N ASN A 106 5.83 3.76 8.27
CA ASN A 106 6.06 3.63 6.82
C ASN A 106 4.75 3.43 6.05
N VAL A 107 3.85 2.54 6.51
CA VAL A 107 2.54 2.32 5.88
C VAL A 107 1.70 3.60 5.91
N MET A 108 1.73 4.34 7.02
CA MET A 108 1.02 5.61 7.17
C MET A 108 1.58 6.69 6.25
N MET A 109 2.90 6.80 6.14
CA MET A 109 3.57 7.75 5.25
C MET A 109 3.15 7.53 3.79
N GLU A 110 3.19 6.30 3.31
CA GLU A 110 2.75 5.97 1.94
C GLU A 110 1.23 6.15 1.79
N GLY A 111 0.46 5.95 2.86
CA GLY A 111 -0.98 6.24 2.89
C GLY A 111 -1.27 7.74 2.72
N LEU A 112 -0.46 8.61 3.34
CA LEU A 112 -0.54 10.06 3.12
C LEU A 112 -0.21 10.42 1.66
N HIS A 113 0.76 9.75 1.04
CA HIS A 113 1.02 9.93 -0.40
C HIS A 113 -0.17 9.52 -1.25
N PHE A 114 -0.81 8.39 -0.95
CA PHE A 114 -2.04 7.97 -1.61
C PHE A 114 -3.16 9.01 -1.45
N LEU A 115 -3.34 9.60 -0.26
CA LEU A 115 -4.33 10.66 -0.05
C LEU A 115 -4.06 11.89 -0.94
N CYS A 116 -2.78 12.23 -1.18
CA CYS A 116 -2.41 13.29 -2.13
C CYS A 116 -2.82 12.97 -3.59
N THR A 117 -3.05 11.70 -3.94
CA THR A 117 -3.51 11.29 -5.27
C THR A 117 -5.03 11.31 -5.44
N ILE A 118 -5.81 11.36 -4.35
CA ILE A 118 -7.29 11.40 -4.43
C ILE A 118 -7.80 12.60 -5.24
N PRO A 119 -7.29 13.83 -5.06
CA PRO A 119 -7.68 14.98 -5.90
C PRO A 119 -7.45 14.74 -7.40
N VAL A 120 -6.42 13.98 -7.77
CA VAL A 120 -6.14 13.61 -9.15
C VAL A 120 -7.24 12.69 -9.69
N ILE A 121 -7.66 11.68 -8.92
CA ILE A 121 -8.76 10.79 -9.30
C ILE A 121 -10.05 11.60 -9.50
N ILE A 122 -10.34 12.53 -8.58
CA ILE A 122 -11.52 13.43 -8.67
C ILE A 122 -11.46 14.28 -9.95
N ALA A 123 -10.30 14.84 -10.28
CA ALA A 123 -10.14 15.63 -11.50
C ALA A 123 -10.45 14.80 -12.76
N PHE A 124 -9.93 13.57 -12.85
CA PHE A 124 -10.21 12.69 -13.99
C PHE A 124 -11.67 12.21 -14.03
N LEU A 125 -12.34 12.01 -12.90
CA LEU A 125 -13.77 11.72 -12.88
C LEU A 125 -14.58 12.81 -13.58
N PHE A 126 -14.32 14.08 -13.25
CA PHE A 126 -15.00 15.20 -13.88
C PHE A 126 -14.70 15.32 -15.38
N VAL A 127 -13.46 15.03 -15.81
CA VAL A 127 -13.09 14.99 -17.25
C VAL A 127 -13.89 13.94 -18.01
N TYR A 128 -14.20 12.79 -17.39
CA TYR A 128 -15.02 11.74 -17.98
C TYR A 128 -16.53 11.93 -17.76
N GLY A 129 -16.97 13.07 -17.23
CA GLY A 129 -18.39 13.35 -16.95
C GLY A 129 -18.98 12.53 -15.79
N MET A 130 -18.13 11.85 -15.02
CA MET A 130 -18.51 11.08 -13.84
C MET A 130 -18.41 11.97 -12.58
N ARG A 131 -19.11 11.62 -11.51
CA ARG A 131 -19.10 12.38 -10.25
C ARG A 131 -18.72 11.46 -9.09
N PRO A 132 -17.94 11.92 -8.10
CA PRO A 132 -17.70 11.17 -6.89
C PRO A 132 -19.02 10.82 -6.20
N SER A 133 -19.23 9.54 -5.90
CA SER A 133 -20.41 9.09 -5.18
C SER A 133 -20.33 9.48 -3.71
N LEU A 134 -21.49 9.69 -3.06
CA LEU A 134 -21.58 9.92 -1.61
C LEU A 134 -20.99 8.75 -0.80
N SER A 135 -20.93 7.56 -1.41
CA SER A 135 -20.27 6.37 -0.85
C SER A 135 -18.80 6.58 -0.53
N TRP A 136 -18.12 7.56 -1.14
CA TRP A 136 -16.70 7.83 -0.88
C TRP A 136 -16.44 8.26 0.56
N LEU A 137 -17.36 9.00 1.18
CA LEU A 137 -17.20 9.52 2.54
C LEU A 137 -16.96 8.40 3.56
N TRP A 138 -17.63 7.26 3.39
CA TRP A 138 -17.54 6.11 4.27
C TRP A 138 -16.64 5.01 3.68
N GLY A 139 -16.72 4.81 2.37
CA GLY A 139 -16.00 3.78 1.65
C GLY A 139 -14.49 3.98 1.65
N VAL A 140 -14.01 5.21 1.45
CA VAL A 140 -12.57 5.50 1.43
C VAL A 140 -11.95 5.18 2.80
N PRO A 141 -12.48 5.66 3.93
CA PRO A 141 -11.97 5.26 5.26
C PRO A 141 -12.03 3.76 5.53
N ILE A 142 -13.11 3.08 5.15
CA ILE A 142 -13.27 1.63 5.40
C ILE A 142 -12.22 0.83 4.63
N ILE A 143 -12.11 1.05 3.31
CA ILE A 143 -11.15 0.29 2.49
C ILE A 143 -9.72 0.67 2.87
N ALA A 144 -9.46 1.96 3.16
CA ALA A 144 -8.14 2.39 3.63
C ALA A 144 -7.74 1.71 4.93
N LEU A 145 -8.66 1.57 5.90
CA LEU A 145 -8.36 0.88 7.16
C LEU A 145 -8.07 -0.61 6.94
N GLY A 146 -8.84 -1.28 6.07
CA GLY A 146 -8.54 -2.65 5.65
C GLY A 146 -7.15 -2.78 5.00
N GLN A 147 -6.82 -1.87 4.08
CA GLN A 147 -5.51 -1.83 3.42
C GLN A 147 -4.37 -1.55 4.41
N VAL A 148 -4.57 -0.69 5.40
CA VAL A 148 -3.59 -0.43 6.47
C VAL A 148 -3.30 -1.70 7.24
N ILE A 149 -4.34 -2.43 7.68
CA ILE A 149 -4.18 -3.67 8.43
C ILE A 149 -3.42 -4.70 7.59
N PHE A 150 -3.85 -4.89 6.34
CA PHE A 150 -3.23 -5.83 5.40
C PHE A 150 -1.75 -5.51 5.14
N THR A 151 -1.48 -4.26 4.78
CA THR A 151 -0.13 -3.80 4.42
C THR A 151 0.78 -3.78 5.64
N PHE A 152 0.26 -3.44 6.83
CA PHE A 152 1.01 -3.50 8.08
C PHE A 152 1.42 -4.93 8.44
N GLY A 153 0.52 -5.91 8.29
CA GLY A 153 0.82 -7.32 8.50
C GLY A 153 1.99 -7.80 7.64
N ILE A 154 1.99 -7.44 6.35
CA ILE A 154 3.12 -7.75 5.45
C ILE A 154 4.38 -6.98 5.84
N SER A 155 4.23 -5.68 6.13
CA SER A 155 5.35 -4.79 6.43
C SER A 155 6.10 -5.22 7.70
N ILE A 156 5.38 -5.67 8.73
CA ILE A 156 6.02 -6.15 9.97
C ILE A 156 6.73 -7.49 9.76
N ILE A 157 6.19 -8.37 8.91
CA ILE A 157 6.86 -9.63 8.53
C ILE A 157 8.15 -9.30 7.78
N PHE A 158 8.08 -8.50 6.72
CA PHE A 158 9.22 -8.19 5.87
C PHE A 158 10.32 -7.44 6.62
N SER A 159 9.97 -6.38 7.35
CA SER A 159 10.93 -5.64 8.19
C SER A 159 11.62 -6.54 9.21
N THR A 160 10.88 -7.42 9.88
CA THR A 160 11.44 -8.31 10.90
C THR A 160 12.36 -9.36 10.29
N LEU A 161 11.92 -10.05 9.24
CA LEU A 161 12.69 -11.13 8.62
C LEU A 161 13.93 -10.61 7.89
N ASN A 162 13.86 -9.42 7.27
CA ASN A 162 14.99 -8.85 6.55
C ASN A 162 16.21 -8.56 7.44
N LEU A 163 16.00 -8.33 8.75
CA LEU A 163 17.10 -8.19 9.71
C LEU A 163 17.94 -9.48 9.81
N PHE A 164 17.31 -10.64 9.67
CA PHE A 164 17.97 -11.95 9.78
C PHE A 164 18.36 -12.52 8.42
N PHE A 165 17.60 -12.21 7.37
CA PHE A 165 17.80 -12.73 6.02
C PHE A 165 17.78 -11.59 4.99
N ARG A 166 18.96 -11.05 4.66
CA ARG A 166 19.09 -9.88 3.79
C ARG A 166 18.68 -10.13 2.34
N ASP A 167 18.79 -11.37 1.85
CA ASP A 167 18.35 -11.72 0.50
C ASP A 167 16.82 -11.62 0.31
N LEU A 168 16.06 -11.51 1.40
CA LEU A 168 14.62 -11.28 1.37
C LEU A 168 14.25 -10.07 0.51
N GLU A 169 15.09 -9.03 0.51
CA GLU A 169 14.90 -7.83 -0.31
C GLU A 169 14.67 -8.15 -1.79
N ARG A 170 15.50 -9.03 -2.36
CA ARG A 170 15.42 -9.42 -3.77
C ARG A 170 14.17 -10.23 -4.03
N PHE A 171 13.85 -11.18 -3.16
CA PHE A 171 12.64 -12.01 -3.28
C PHE A 171 11.37 -11.17 -3.18
N VAL A 172 11.31 -10.23 -2.25
CA VAL A 172 10.15 -9.35 -2.07
C VAL A 172 10.00 -8.43 -3.28
N SER A 173 11.09 -7.85 -3.78
CA SER A 173 11.04 -6.97 -4.96
C SER A 173 10.52 -7.71 -6.20
N LEU A 174 11.02 -8.92 -6.46
CA LEU A 174 10.52 -9.78 -7.54
C LEU A 174 9.08 -10.22 -7.31
N GLY A 175 8.72 -10.58 -6.08
CA GLY A 175 7.36 -10.99 -5.72
C GLY A 175 6.34 -9.88 -5.92
N ILE A 176 6.66 -8.64 -5.53
CA ILE A 176 5.80 -7.47 -5.76
C ILE A 176 5.66 -7.21 -7.26
N MET A 177 6.76 -7.29 -8.03
CA MET A 177 6.69 -7.14 -9.48
C MET A 177 5.79 -8.21 -10.12
N LEU A 178 5.92 -9.48 -9.72
CA LEU A 178 5.07 -10.56 -10.23
C LEU A 178 3.60 -10.32 -9.86
N MET A 179 3.33 -9.97 -8.60
CA MET A 179 1.97 -9.72 -8.12
C MET A 179 1.30 -8.55 -8.83
N PHE A 180 2.05 -7.51 -9.23
CA PHE A 180 1.52 -6.40 -10.01
C PHE A 180 0.85 -6.88 -11.31
N TYR A 181 1.50 -7.82 -12.01
CA TYR A 181 0.99 -8.38 -13.26
C TYR A 181 -0.05 -9.48 -13.06
N CYS A 182 -0.08 -10.15 -11.90
CA CYS A 182 -1.13 -11.10 -11.55
C CYS A 182 -2.43 -10.45 -11.06
N THR A 183 -2.38 -9.17 -10.69
CA THR A 183 -3.52 -8.39 -10.21
C THR A 183 -4.13 -7.58 -11.36
N PRO A 184 -5.48 -7.50 -11.48
CA PRO A 184 -6.14 -6.74 -12.54
C PRO A 184 -6.03 -5.22 -12.32
N ILE A 185 -4.83 -4.68 -12.55
CA ILE A 185 -4.52 -3.24 -12.47
C ILE A 185 -4.55 -2.62 -13.86
N LEU A 186 -3.82 -3.24 -14.80
CA LEU A 186 -3.61 -2.76 -16.16
C LEU A 186 -4.69 -3.24 -17.15
N TYR A 187 -5.34 -4.35 -16.81
CA TYR A 187 -6.32 -5.05 -17.63
C TYR A 187 -7.56 -5.37 -16.79
N ALA A 188 -8.69 -5.60 -17.46
CA ALA A 188 -9.95 -5.93 -16.83
C ALA A 188 -10.04 -7.43 -16.51
N SER A 189 -10.77 -7.79 -15.44
CA SER A 189 -10.82 -9.15 -14.91
C SER A 189 -11.43 -10.17 -15.88
N ASP A 190 -12.27 -9.70 -16.81
CA ASP A 190 -12.88 -10.47 -17.91
C ASP A 190 -11.89 -10.86 -19.02
N MET A 191 -10.75 -10.18 -19.12
CA MET A 191 -9.69 -10.50 -20.09
C MET A 191 -8.87 -11.74 -19.69
N ILE A 192 -8.99 -12.21 -18.45
CA ILE A 192 -8.27 -13.40 -17.98
C ILE A 192 -9.00 -14.66 -18.46
N PRO A 193 -8.31 -15.61 -19.14
CA PRO A 193 -8.91 -16.88 -19.50
C PRO A 193 -9.47 -17.62 -18.28
N GLU A 194 -10.63 -18.26 -18.39
CA GLU A 194 -11.32 -18.91 -17.25
C GLU A 194 -10.43 -19.89 -16.47
N LYS A 195 -9.52 -20.59 -17.16
CA LYS A 195 -8.52 -21.50 -16.56
C LYS A 195 -7.62 -20.83 -15.51
N PHE A 196 -7.41 -19.52 -15.61
CA PHE A 196 -6.55 -18.73 -14.72
C PHE A 196 -7.33 -17.80 -13.78
N SER A 197 -8.67 -17.88 -13.76
CA SER A 197 -9.53 -17.08 -12.87
C SER A 197 -9.18 -17.25 -11.39
N TRP A 198 -8.69 -18.43 -10.98
CA TRP A 198 -8.23 -18.72 -9.61
C TRP A 198 -7.15 -17.75 -9.11
N ILE A 199 -6.34 -17.19 -10.01
CA ILE A 199 -5.31 -16.20 -9.67
C ILE A 199 -5.95 -14.96 -9.07
N ILE A 200 -7.14 -14.55 -9.55
CA ILE A 200 -7.87 -13.40 -9.00
C ILE A 200 -8.55 -13.81 -7.69
N THR A 201 -9.24 -14.95 -7.67
CA THR A 201 -10.09 -15.37 -6.55
C THR A 201 -9.29 -15.57 -5.27
N TYR A 202 -8.09 -16.15 -5.35
CA TYR A 202 -7.25 -16.42 -4.18
C TYR A 202 -6.28 -15.29 -3.84
N ASN A 203 -6.15 -14.27 -4.69
CA ASN A 203 -5.20 -13.20 -4.47
C ASN A 203 -5.86 -12.05 -3.69
N PRO A 204 -5.51 -11.84 -2.40
CA PRO A 204 -6.09 -10.76 -1.61
C PRO A 204 -5.74 -9.36 -2.15
N LEU A 205 -4.64 -9.22 -2.90
CA LEU A 205 -4.31 -7.97 -3.58
C LEU A 205 -5.30 -7.67 -4.71
N ALA A 206 -5.83 -8.70 -5.37
CA ALA A 206 -6.90 -8.52 -6.35
C ALA A 206 -8.19 -8.03 -5.68
N SER A 207 -8.60 -8.64 -4.57
CA SER A 207 -9.75 -8.15 -3.79
C SER A 207 -9.56 -6.70 -3.32
N MET A 208 -8.36 -6.33 -2.89
CA MET A 208 -8.01 -4.95 -2.51
C MET A 208 -8.19 -3.97 -3.68
N ILE A 209 -7.60 -4.27 -4.85
CA ILE A 209 -7.66 -3.37 -6.02
C ILE A 209 -9.09 -3.28 -6.57
N LEU A 210 -9.82 -4.40 -6.63
CA LEU A 210 -11.21 -4.41 -7.07
C LEU A 210 -12.11 -3.60 -6.14
N SER A 211 -11.88 -3.66 -4.82
CA SER A 211 -12.63 -2.86 -3.84
C SER A 211 -12.46 -1.35 -4.09
N TRP A 212 -11.22 -0.89 -4.30
CA TRP A 212 -10.94 0.51 -4.63
C TRP A 212 -11.54 0.93 -5.97
N ARG A 213 -11.40 0.07 -7.00
CA ARG A 213 -11.91 0.32 -8.35
C ARG A 213 -13.43 0.48 -8.35
N GLN A 214 -14.16 -0.44 -7.72
CA GLN A 214 -15.63 -0.39 -7.63
C GLN A 214 -16.10 0.82 -6.82
N LEU A 215 -15.39 1.19 -5.75
CA LEU A 215 -15.73 2.41 -5.01
C LEU A 215 -15.51 3.67 -5.85
N PHE A 216 -14.37 3.78 -6.53
CA PHE A 216 -14.01 5.00 -7.24
C PHE A 216 -14.76 5.18 -8.57
N MET A 217 -15.00 4.09 -9.31
CA MET A 217 -15.69 4.17 -10.61
C MET A 217 -17.20 4.03 -10.47
N ASP A 218 -17.67 3.03 -9.71
CA ASP A 218 -19.09 2.67 -9.66
C ASP A 218 -19.80 3.23 -8.43
N GLY A 219 -19.04 3.67 -7.41
CA GLY A 219 -19.60 4.13 -6.14
C GLY A 219 -20.19 3.01 -5.27
N VAL A 220 -19.85 1.76 -5.57
CA VAL A 220 -20.37 0.56 -4.90
C VAL A 220 -19.34 -0.02 -3.95
N LEU A 221 -19.80 -0.44 -2.76
CA LEU A 221 -19.00 -1.20 -1.81
C LEU A 221 -19.34 -2.67 -1.94
N ASN A 222 -18.40 -3.45 -2.47
CA ASN A 222 -18.52 -4.89 -2.48
C ASN A 222 -18.01 -5.47 -1.16
N TYR A 223 -18.97 -5.87 -0.31
CA TYR A 223 -18.68 -6.42 1.01
C TYR A 223 -17.87 -7.73 0.96
N GLU A 224 -17.97 -8.51 -0.12
CA GLU A 224 -17.20 -9.74 -0.28
C GLU A 224 -15.70 -9.43 -0.36
N TYR A 225 -15.29 -8.57 -1.30
CA TYR A 225 -13.89 -8.19 -1.45
C TYR A 225 -13.32 -7.48 -0.22
N ILE A 226 -14.13 -6.61 0.40
CA ILE A 226 -13.75 -5.94 1.64
C ILE A 226 -13.55 -6.97 2.75
N SER A 227 -14.47 -7.93 2.93
CA SER A 227 -14.33 -8.96 3.97
C SER A 227 -13.08 -9.82 3.79
N ILE A 228 -12.76 -10.21 2.55
CA ILE A 228 -11.53 -10.95 2.22
C ILE A 228 -10.28 -10.12 2.58
N LEU A 229 -10.27 -8.83 2.24
CA LEU A 229 -9.17 -7.92 2.60
C LEU A 229 -8.96 -7.84 4.12
N TYR A 230 -10.05 -7.69 4.89
CA TYR A 230 -9.98 -7.62 6.35
C TYR A 230 -9.52 -8.95 6.97
N ILE A 231 -10.11 -10.07 6.55
CA ILE A 231 -9.77 -11.39 7.09
C ILE A 231 -8.30 -11.70 6.82
N THR A 232 -7.86 -11.57 5.56
CA THR A 232 -6.46 -11.84 5.20
C THR A 232 -5.50 -10.86 5.87
N GLY A 233 -5.88 -9.58 5.98
CA GLY A 233 -5.07 -8.59 6.68
C GLY A 233 -4.93 -8.86 8.18
N LEU A 234 -5.99 -9.30 8.84
CA LEU A 234 -5.95 -9.68 10.25
C LEU A 234 -5.06 -10.92 10.45
N VAL A 235 -5.21 -11.95 9.61
CA VAL A 235 -4.36 -13.15 9.64
C VAL A 235 -2.89 -12.77 9.48
N LEU A 236 -2.54 -11.97 8.48
CA LEU A 236 -1.17 -11.51 8.25
C LEU A 236 -0.64 -10.67 9.40
N THR A 237 -1.48 -9.82 10.01
CA THR A 237 -1.09 -9.02 11.17
C THR A 237 -0.81 -9.90 12.39
N ILE A 238 -1.65 -10.91 12.66
CA ILE A 238 -1.44 -11.86 13.77
C ILE A 238 -0.15 -12.65 13.55
N VAL A 239 0.07 -13.19 12.35
CA VAL A 239 1.30 -13.92 11.99
C VAL A 239 2.52 -13.00 12.13
N GLY A 240 2.44 -11.79 11.58
CA GLY A 240 3.52 -10.82 11.63
C GLY A 240 3.89 -10.37 13.04
N LEU A 241 2.89 -10.05 13.88
CA LEU A 241 3.12 -9.72 15.28
C LEU A 241 3.67 -10.92 16.08
N SER A 242 3.28 -12.15 15.74
CA SER A 242 3.81 -13.35 16.37
C SER A 242 5.29 -13.55 16.05
N ILE A 243 5.69 -13.37 14.78
CA ILE A 243 7.09 -13.42 14.34
C ILE A 243 7.90 -12.30 15.01
N PHE A 244 7.38 -11.08 14.97
CA PHE A 244 8.01 -9.91 15.61
C PHE A 244 8.22 -10.11 17.12
N ASN A 245 7.21 -10.58 17.84
CA ASN A 245 7.30 -10.76 19.30
C ASN A 245 8.31 -11.84 19.70
N LYS A 246 8.50 -12.87 18.86
CA LYS A 246 9.53 -13.89 19.07
C LYS A 246 10.94 -13.35 18.82
N LEU A 247 11.11 -12.52 17.78
CA LEU A 247 12.44 -12.09 17.31
C LEU A 247 12.92 -10.74 17.89
N LYS A 248 12.02 -9.89 18.42
CA LYS A 248 12.34 -8.52 18.85
C LYS A 248 13.49 -8.41 19.85
N TYR A 249 13.72 -9.42 20.68
CA TYR A 249 14.79 -9.38 21.70
C TYR A 249 16.19 -9.37 21.08
N ARG A 250 16.36 -9.99 19.91
CA ARG A 250 17.63 -10.09 19.19
C ARG A 250 17.93 -8.90 18.29
N PHE A 251 17.03 -7.93 18.17
CA PHE A 251 17.19 -6.81 17.24
C PHE A 251 18.42 -5.96 17.56
N ALA A 252 18.70 -5.71 18.85
CA ALA A 252 19.83 -4.87 19.25
C ALA A 252 21.19 -5.54 18.99
N GLU A 253 21.24 -6.87 18.93
CA GLU A 253 22.44 -7.66 18.66
C GLU A 253 22.80 -7.68 17.16
N ILE A 254 21.80 -7.55 16.29
CA ILE A 254 21.92 -7.75 14.84
C ILE A 254 22.01 -6.41 14.08
N LEU A 255 21.30 -5.40 14.56
CA LEU A 255 21.41 -4.01 14.09
C LEU A 255 22.78 -3.44 14.46
#